data_AF-A0A9W6AZ62-F1
#
_entry.id   AF-A0A9W6AZ62-F1
#
_cell.length_a   1.000
_cell.length_b   1.000
_cell.length_c   1.000
_cell.angle_alpha   90.00
_cell.angle_beta   90.00
_cell.angle_gamma   90.00
#
_symmetry.space_group_name_H-M   'P 1'
#
loop_
_entity.id
_entity.type
_entity.pdbx_description
1 polymer ?
#
loop_
_entity_poly.entity_id
_entity_poly.type
_entity_poly.pdbx_seq_one_letter_code
_entity_poly.pdbx_strand_id
1 'polypeptide(L)'
;MASTQPAGSSAPSSNLNSPILPPGGTPVFAGSLPDSNARSSPIPASNPPAQADGLKSKRTKRDSRKKREAKGLDQESMPPKKRAVAVQNTALPSSDLSILRPLLLAEPRSSDLLPPQPRQLNFVNRKTSDVIGQSWDFFEIVDKLTNKNGFRYSYAIADPSFPHIKYRQTDVQPYHARFSFEDSPAAILFSKDALAVTSNEPWHTARANVCAREGSYYYEARIVSGVMNNSSAPSSNNNGNLPSRGHVRLGFARREADLDANVGVDCYGYGIRDVNGEVVNRMRCEYFFPKGESIREGDVIGLLITLPPLSLHKKVVEGTYESGADGEVSTPSLETTSVTNIVRDRIPFHYKSDFCWQQSNVFPTKQLRDYAFNLKETPTFGPPSPFNAEDASLRTLPGSSITIYKNGVKMGTPFEELYAFLPPASRLANGTNNLGIGERENADDGMIGYYPAVSCYGGGAVECRFDGPWWVGPPSHTDNGEPIRGIGERFNEQIVEDIVADIVDEVEAMCVWGGVDGNVVNNAELDGSGTGAVGGSEVLKGGVSAAYESAIPPVADGQSETAANPAGNGNEAGSVMDLDPGQTTLEDTTSADAPVPEAPQTTIPDVSTGDGDVEMS
;
A
#
# COMPACT_ATOMS: atom_id res chain seq x y z
N MET A 1 -9.34 5.40 -60.55
CA MET A 1 -9.47 4.22 -59.67
C MET A 1 -9.18 4.66 -58.23
N ALA A 2 -9.70 3.94 -57.23
CA ALA A 2 -9.67 4.25 -55.78
C ALA A 2 -8.29 4.74 -55.23
N SER A 3 -8.20 5.43 -54.07
CA SER A 3 -9.13 5.44 -52.92
C SER A 3 -9.23 6.78 -52.16
N THR A 4 -10.26 6.88 -51.32
CA THR A 4 -10.86 8.03 -50.62
C THR A 4 -10.06 8.66 -49.45
N GLN A 5 -10.25 9.97 -49.26
CA GLN A 5 -10.09 10.67 -47.97
C GLN A 5 -11.41 10.68 -47.17
N PRO A 6 -11.37 11.01 -45.86
CA PRO A 6 -12.36 11.87 -45.22
C PRO A 6 -11.72 13.14 -44.61
N ALA A 7 -12.53 14.10 -44.15
CA ALA A 7 -12.06 15.41 -43.69
C ALA A 7 -12.83 15.97 -42.47
N GLY A 8 -12.10 16.70 -41.61
CA GLY A 8 -12.54 17.97 -41.00
C GLY A 8 -13.52 17.99 -39.82
N SER A 9 -13.00 18.45 -38.65
CA SER A 9 -13.74 19.11 -37.56
C SER A 9 -14.70 18.22 -36.72
N SER A 10 -14.98 18.48 -35.43
CA SER A 10 -14.83 19.71 -34.60
C SER A 10 -14.52 19.40 -33.13
N ALA A 11 -14.04 20.39 -32.37
CA ALA A 11 -13.86 20.33 -30.91
C ALA A 11 -15.00 21.01 -30.13
N PRO A 12 -15.19 20.66 -28.85
CA PRO A 12 -15.73 21.58 -27.84
C PRO A 12 -14.76 21.79 -26.65
N SER A 13 -15.21 22.54 -25.64
CA SER A 13 -14.37 23.29 -24.68
C SER A 13 -14.29 22.73 -23.25
N SER A 14 -13.31 23.23 -22.50
CA SER A 14 -13.11 23.01 -21.06
C SER A 14 -14.07 23.82 -20.17
N ASN A 15 -14.74 23.18 -19.20
CA ASN A 15 -14.73 23.57 -17.77
C ASN A 15 -15.77 22.82 -16.89
N LEU A 16 -15.34 22.48 -15.67
CA LEU A 16 -16.10 22.43 -14.39
C LEU A 16 -17.39 21.57 -14.26
N ASN A 17 -17.28 20.57 -13.38
CA ASN A 17 -18.24 20.11 -12.35
C ASN A 17 -19.74 19.82 -12.65
N SER A 18 -20.17 18.68 -12.09
CA SER A 18 -21.55 18.25 -11.75
C SER A 18 -22.34 17.46 -12.82
N PRO A 19 -23.20 16.49 -12.44
CA PRO A 19 -23.65 15.42 -13.34
C PRO A 19 -25.14 15.51 -13.76
N ILE A 20 -25.46 15.16 -15.02
CA ILE A 20 -26.84 14.97 -15.53
C ILE A 20 -26.91 13.77 -16.51
N LEU A 21 -28.09 13.15 -16.56
CA LEU A 21 -28.48 11.92 -17.28
C LEU A 21 -28.40 11.98 -18.82
N PRO A 22 -28.34 10.81 -19.52
CA PRO A 22 -28.17 10.73 -20.98
C PRO A 22 -29.47 10.64 -21.81
N PRO A 23 -29.48 11.29 -22.99
CA PRO A 23 -30.16 10.81 -24.21
C PRO A 23 -29.22 10.87 -25.44
N GLY A 24 -29.46 10.21 -26.58
CA GLY A 24 -30.52 9.29 -27.01
C GLY A 24 -30.59 9.19 -28.55
N GLY A 25 -31.12 8.10 -29.13
CA GLY A 25 -31.28 7.88 -30.58
C GLY A 25 -31.56 6.39 -30.90
N THR A 26 -32.09 5.96 -32.06
CA THR A 26 -32.42 6.66 -33.33
C THR A 26 -33.66 6.04 -34.04
N PRO A 27 -34.33 6.73 -35.00
CA PRO A 27 -35.61 6.28 -35.61
C PRO A 27 -35.55 5.82 -37.09
N VAL A 28 -36.51 4.99 -37.55
CA VAL A 28 -36.80 4.75 -39.00
C VAL A 28 -38.31 4.56 -39.31
N PHE A 29 -38.76 5.29 -40.34
CA PHE A 29 -39.97 5.30 -41.18
C PHE A 29 -41.13 4.24 -41.12
N ALA A 30 -42.35 4.81 -40.97
CA ALA A 30 -43.53 4.76 -41.89
C ALA A 30 -44.43 3.50 -42.09
N GLY A 31 -45.74 3.73 -41.91
CA GLY A 31 -46.91 2.91 -42.29
C GLY A 31 -48.20 3.74 -42.10
N SER A 32 -49.35 3.41 -42.73
CA SER A 32 -50.42 4.41 -42.99
C SER A 32 -51.90 3.98 -42.83
N LEU A 33 -52.71 4.89 -42.26
CA LEU A 33 -54.20 5.03 -42.32
C LEU A 33 -55.06 3.99 -41.52
N PRO A 34 -56.35 4.29 -41.19
CA PRO A 34 -56.85 5.52 -40.55
C PRO A 34 -57.96 5.32 -39.47
N ASP A 35 -58.29 6.41 -38.75
CA ASP A 35 -59.55 6.71 -38.01
C ASP A 35 -60.00 5.78 -36.83
N SER A 36 -60.66 6.27 -35.76
CA SER A 36 -61.56 7.43 -35.66
C SER A 36 -61.56 8.17 -34.28
N ASN A 37 -62.06 9.42 -34.30
CA ASN A 37 -62.76 10.15 -33.22
C ASN A 37 -62.00 10.89 -32.08
N ALA A 38 -61.86 12.21 -32.27
CA ALA A 38 -62.21 13.31 -31.34
C ALA A 38 -61.36 13.53 -30.04
N ARG A 39 -61.15 14.76 -29.53
CA ARG A 39 -61.71 16.10 -29.86
C ARG A 39 -60.77 17.24 -29.38
N SER A 40 -60.94 18.44 -29.96
CA SER A 40 -60.59 19.76 -29.39
C SER A 40 -59.13 20.25 -29.34
N SER A 41 -58.75 20.87 -30.45
CA SER A 41 -57.82 22.00 -30.71
C SER A 41 -57.85 23.18 -29.69
N PRO A 42 -57.02 24.27 -29.81
CA PRO A 42 -55.94 24.55 -30.79
C PRO A 42 -54.61 25.16 -30.23
N ILE A 43 -53.64 25.38 -31.14
CA ILE A 43 -52.41 26.21 -31.04
C ILE A 43 -52.73 27.66 -31.56
N PRO A 44 -51.84 28.64 -31.97
CA PRO A 44 -50.37 28.65 -32.15
C PRO A 44 -49.55 29.93 -31.72
N ALA A 45 -48.23 29.72 -31.52
CA ALA A 45 -47.03 30.46 -31.99
C ALA A 45 -46.84 32.01 -32.07
N SER A 46 -45.54 32.37 -31.91
CA SER A 46 -44.73 33.42 -32.62
C SER A 46 -44.52 34.87 -32.07
N ASN A 47 -43.26 35.14 -31.68
CA ASN A 47 -42.35 36.30 -31.82
C ASN A 47 -42.82 37.66 -32.41
N PRO A 48 -42.07 38.78 -32.23
CA PRO A 48 -41.32 39.33 -31.06
C PRO A 48 -41.67 40.86 -30.91
N PRO A 49 -40.82 41.86 -30.55
CA PRO A 49 -39.60 41.95 -29.71
C PRO A 49 -39.71 43.08 -28.60
N ALA A 50 -38.55 43.53 -28.07
CA ALA A 50 -38.27 44.86 -27.45
C ALA A 50 -38.59 45.11 -25.94
N GLN A 51 -37.99 46.19 -25.41
CA GLN A 51 -37.87 46.56 -23.99
C GLN A 51 -38.91 47.62 -23.54
N ALA A 52 -39.29 47.61 -22.26
CA ALA A 52 -39.78 48.79 -21.52
C ALA A 52 -39.73 48.59 -19.99
N ASP A 53 -39.62 49.68 -19.22
CA ASP A 53 -39.68 49.72 -17.75
C ASP A 53 -41.10 49.46 -17.17
N GLY A 54 -41.18 49.02 -15.91
CA GLY A 54 -42.46 48.93 -15.19
C GLY A 54 -42.37 48.41 -13.74
N LEU A 55 -42.44 49.31 -12.75
CA LEU A 55 -42.30 48.94 -11.33
C LEU A 55 -43.64 48.79 -10.58
N LYS A 56 -43.83 47.60 -9.95
CA LYS A 56 -44.55 47.35 -8.67
C LYS A 56 -46.05 47.68 -8.57
N SER A 57 -46.84 46.73 -8.02
CA SER A 57 -47.46 46.94 -6.69
C SER A 57 -48.13 45.69 -6.05
N LYS A 58 -47.72 45.40 -4.79
CA LYS A 58 -48.53 45.20 -3.54
C LYS A 58 -49.69 44.15 -3.57
N ARG A 59 -50.03 43.42 -2.49
CA ARG A 59 -50.18 43.82 -1.06
C ARG A 59 -50.37 42.57 -0.15
N THR A 60 -49.56 42.36 0.90
CA THR A 60 -49.84 42.60 2.35
C THR A 60 -48.52 42.28 3.11
N LYS A 61 -47.99 43.03 4.11
CA LYS A 61 -48.49 43.50 5.43
C LYS A 61 -48.71 42.31 6.40
N ARG A 62 -48.07 42.14 7.58
CA ARG A 62 -47.37 42.99 8.60
C ARG A 62 -46.33 42.11 9.36
N ASP A 63 -45.33 42.53 10.18
CA ASP A 63 -44.71 43.83 10.48
C ASP A 63 -43.31 43.71 11.18
N SER A 64 -42.53 44.80 11.14
CA SER A 64 -41.64 45.36 12.19
C SER A 64 -40.31 44.68 12.66
N ARG A 65 -39.39 45.55 13.14
CA ARG A 65 -37.96 45.27 13.43
C ARG A 65 -37.39 46.27 14.47
N LYS A 66 -36.99 45.80 15.65
CA LYS A 66 -36.17 46.47 16.71
C LYS A 66 -35.91 45.44 17.85
N LYS A 67 -34.89 45.53 18.71
CA LYS A 67 -33.91 46.60 19.01
C LYS A 67 -32.53 45.97 19.33
N ARG A 68 -31.47 46.79 19.28
CA ARG A 68 -30.07 46.47 19.61
C ARG A 68 -29.75 46.72 21.10
N GLU A 69 -28.86 45.88 21.67
CA GLU A 69 -28.00 46.02 22.88
C GLU A 69 -28.53 46.70 24.17
N ALA A 70 -28.36 46.03 25.33
CA ALA A 70 -27.57 46.51 26.49
C ALA A 70 -27.68 45.58 27.73
N LYS A 71 -26.54 45.41 28.46
CA LYS A 71 -26.35 44.68 29.74
C LYS A 71 -26.56 43.14 29.70
N GLY A 72 -25.84 42.32 30.47
CA GLY A 72 -24.64 42.55 31.29
C GLY A 72 -24.67 41.84 32.66
N LEU A 73 -23.72 40.91 32.91
CA LEU A 73 -23.58 39.98 34.07
C LEU A 73 -24.85 39.13 34.31
N ASP A 74 -24.79 37.79 34.41
CA ASP A 74 -24.03 37.01 35.40
C ASP A 74 -23.39 35.73 34.83
N GLN A 75 -22.47 35.13 35.60
CA GLN A 75 -21.86 33.83 35.33
C GLN A 75 -22.46 32.75 36.25
N GLU A 76 -23.48 32.00 35.80
CA GLU A 76 -23.74 30.64 36.33
C GLU A 76 -24.68 29.82 35.44
N SER A 77 -24.63 28.49 35.56
CA SER A 77 -25.55 27.53 34.91
C SER A 77 -25.57 27.45 33.36
N MET A 78 -24.42 27.52 32.70
CA MET A 78 -24.29 26.78 31.43
C MET A 78 -24.43 25.27 31.74
N PRO A 79 -25.34 24.51 31.08
CA PRO A 79 -25.34 23.07 31.23
C PRO A 79 -24.00 22.52 30.75
N PRO A 80 -23.38 21.55 31.44
CA PRO A 80 -22.06 21.08 31.07
C PRO A 80 -22.10 20.56 29.63
N LYS A 81 -21.18 21.03 28.80
CA LYS A 81 -20.87 20.35 27.53
C LYS A 81 -20.66 18.89 27.88
N LYS A 82 -21.51 17.99 27.38
CA LYS A 82 -21.23 16.56 27.45
C LYS A 82 -19.86 16.39 26.82
N ARG A 83 -18.84 16.02 27.62
CA ARG A 83 -17.61 15.45 27.06
C ARG A 83 -18.07 14.36 26.09
N ALA A 84 -17.52 14.34 24.88
CA ALA A 84 -17.60 13.11 24.10
C ALA A 84 -17.11 12.00 25.04
N VAL A 85 -17.91 10.96 25.24
CA VAL A 85 -17.46 9.83 26.05
C VAL A 85 -16.25 9.31 25.31
N ALA A 86 -15.08 9.42 25.93
CA ALA A 86 -13.86 8.87 25.36
C ALA A 86 -14.14 7.39 25.14
N VAL A 87 -14.06 6.94 23.89
CA VAL A 87 -13.97 5.51 23.61
C VAL A 87 -12.74 5.07 24.38
N GLN A 88 -12.93 4.22 25.39
CA GLN A 88 -11.80 3.67 26.12
C GLN A 88 -11.04 2.81 25.10
N ASN A 89 -9.84 3.25 24.73
CA ASN A 89 -8.96 2.43 23.90
C ASN A 89 -8.66 1.16 24.72
N THR A 90 -9.24 0.04 24.29
CA THR A 90 -8.95 -1.31 24.78
C THR A 90 -7.54 -1.74 24.38
N ALA A 91 -6.97 -1.05 23.39
CA ALA A 91 -5.61 -1.20 22.90
C ALA A 91 -4.58 -1.11 24.05
N LEU A 92 -3.91 -2.23 24.31
CA LEU A 92 -2.79 -2.32 25.25
C LEU A 92 -1.56 -1.59 24.69
N PRO A 93 -0.62 -1.14 25.53
CA PRO A 93 0.71 -0.75 25.09
C PRO A 93 1.45 -1.89 24.41
N SER A 94 2.31 -1.59 23.42
CA SER A 94 3.15 -2.59 22.74
C SER A 94 4.04 -3.41 23.69
N SER A 95 4.44 -2.82 24.83
CA SER A 95 5.20 -3.47 25.91
C SER A 95 4.42 -4.57 26.66
N ASP A 96 3.09 -4.53 26.59
CA ASP A 96 2.20 -5.35 27.40
C ASP A 96 1.60 -6.51 26.56
N LEU A 97 2.00 -6.60 25.28
CA LEU A 97 1.60 -7.63 24.34
C LEU A 97 2.59 -8.79 24.34
N SER A 98 2.15 -9.95 24.84
CA SER A 98 2.82 -11.24 24.61
C SER A 98 2.61 -11.74 23.18
N ILE A 99 3.38 -12.74 22.78
CA ILE A 99 3.06 -13.58 21.61
C ILE A 99 1.66 -14.23 21.75
N LEU A 100 0.95 -14.41 20.63
CA LEU A 100 -0.27 -15.22 20.54
C LEU A 100 0.07 -16.63 20.04
N ARG A 101 -0.66 -17.65 20.52
CA ARG A 101 -0.40 -19.05 20.14
C ARG A 101 -0.59 -19.26 18.63
N PRO A 102 0.48 -19.64 17.88
CA PRO A 102 0.38 -19.90 16.44
C PRO A 102 -0.68 -20.96 16.15
N LEU A 103 -1.52 -20.68 15.15
CA LEU A 103 -2.61 -21.58 14.80
C LEU A 103 -2.09 -22.75 13.96
N LEU A 104 -2.01 -23.93 14.58
CA LEU A 104 -1.67 -25.17 13.88
C LEU A 104 -2.86 -25.59 12.99
N LEU A 105 -2.78 -25.29 11.69
CA LEU A 105 -3.79 -25.74 10.70
C LEU A 105 -3.87 -27.27 10.59
N ALA A 106 -2.71 -27.91 10.58
CA ALA A 106 -2.48 -29.34 10.47
C ALA A 106 -1.00 -29.61 10.83
N GLU A 107 -0.57 -30.87 10.77
CA GLU A 107 0.88 -31.15 10.70
C GLU A 107 1.48 -30.57 9.41
N PRO A 108 2.73 -30.06 9.44
CA PRO A 108 3.39 -29.54 8.23
C PRO A 108 3.52 -30.59 7.13
N ARG A 109 3.22 -30.20 5.89
CA ARG A 109 3.40 -31.07 4.73
C ARG A 109 4.89 -31.14 4.37
N SER A 110 5.30 -32.19 3.66
CA SER A 110 6.66 -32.28 3.10
C SER A 110 6.99 -31.16 2.10
N SER A 111 5.98 -30.56 1.46
CA SER A 111 6.13 -29.34 0.65
C SER A 111 6.52 -28.11 1.47
N ASP A 112 6.08 -28.04 2.72
CA ASP A 112 6.16 -26.81 3.52
C ASP A 112 7.58 -26.58 4.06
N LEU A 113 8.45 -27.62 3.99
CA LEU A 113 9.89 -27.56 4.27
C LEU A 113 10.69 -26.91 3.13
N LEU A 114 10.07 -26.65 1.98
CA LEU A 114 10.74 -26.13 0.78
C LEU A 114 10.47 -24.62 0.60
N PRO A 115 11.46 -23.82 0.16
CA PRO A 115 11.24 -22.40 -0.10
C PRO A 115 10.24 -22.18 -1.25
N PRO A 116 9.50 -21.05 -1.24
CA PRO A 116 8.55 -20.69 -2.28
C PRO A 116 9.23 -20.62 -3.64
N GLN A 117 8.58 -21.20 -4.65
CA GLN A 117 9.18 -21.26 -5.98
C GLN A 117 9.26 -19.87 -6.62
N PRO A 118 10.29 -19.59 -7.46
CA PRO A 118 10.37 -18.35 -8.22
C PRO A 118 9.09 -18.11 -9.00
N ARG A 119 8.56 -16.89 -8.97
CA ARG A 119 7.29 -16.58 -9.64
C ARG A 119 7.42 -16.75 -11.15
N GLN A 120 6.43 -17.41 -11.76
CA GLN A 120 6.32 -17.39 -13.22
C GLN A 120 5.98 -15.98 -13.70
N LEU A 121 6.68 -15.54 -14.74
CA LEU A 121 6.57 -14.21 -15.34
C LEU A 121 5.99 -14.35 -16.75
N ASN A 122 4.75 -13.92 -16.97
CA ASN A 122 4.17 -13.86 -18.32
C ASN A 122 4.51 -12.49 -18.94
N PHE A 123 5.04 -12.47 -20.16
CA PHE A 123 5.41 -11.22 -20.83
C PHE A 123 4.16 -10.45 -21.28
N VAL A 124 4.09 -9.16 -20.92
CA VAL A 124 2.95 -8.29 -21.26
C VAL A 124 3.35 -7.21 -22.27
N ASN A 125 4.40 -6.44 -22.02
CA ASN A 125 4.89 -5.45 -22.98
C ASN A 125 6.37 -5.12 -22.86
N ARG A 126 6.91 -4.46 -23.90
CA ARG A 126 8.24 -3.85 -23.91
C ARG A 126 8.10 -2.34 -23.96
N LYS A 127 8.93 -1.63 -23.21
CA LYS A 127 9.18 -0.19 -23.41
C LYS A 127 10.61 0.03 -23.86
N THR A 128 10.81 1.07 -24.65
CA THR A 128 12.12 1.51 -25.14
C THR A 128 12.22 3.01 -24.90
N SER A 129 13.32 3.45 -24.31
CA SER A 129 13.67 4.86 -24.22
C SER A 129 14.74 5.17 -25.26
N ASP A 130 14.41 6.05 -26.20
CA ASP A 130 15.36 6.52 -27.22
C ASP A 130 16.43 7.44 -26.60
N VAL A 131 16.16 8.03 -25.43
CA VAL A 131 17.08 8.88 -24.66
C VAL A 131 18.13 8.03 -23.94
N ILE A 132 17.73 6.90 -23.36
CA ILE A 132 18.63 5.99 -22.63
C ILE A 132 19.31 4.98 -23.59
N GLY A 133 18.70 4.70 -24.75
CA GLY A 133 19.19 3.71 -25.71
C GLY A 133 18.95 2.26 -25.28
N GLN A 134 18.01 2.03 -24.37
CA GLN A 134 17.74 0.74 -23.71
C GLN A 134 16.24 0.38 -23.81
N SER A 135 15.95 -0.93 -23.72
CA SER A 135 14.60 -1.48 -23.61
C SER A 135 14.42 -2.28 -22.32
N TRP A 136 13.20 -2.28 -21.81
CA TRP A 136 12.75 -3.06 -20.64
C TRP A 136 11.55 -3.91 -21.02
N ASP A 137 11.61 -5.19 -20.67
CA ASP A 137 10.48 -6.11 -20.76
C ASP A 137 9.73 -6.11 -19.42
N PHE A 138 8.42 -5.95 -19.48
CA PHE A 138 7.52 -5.94 -18.33
C PHE A 138 6.57 -7.14 -18.37
N PHE A 139 6.39 -7.74 -17.19
CA PHE A 139 5.73 -9.01 -16.97
C PHE A 139 4.62 -8.85 -15.91
N GLU A 140 3.53 -9.59 -16.09
CA GLU A 140 2.60 -9.89 -15.00
C GLU A 140 3.19 -11.03 -14.15
N ILE A 141 2.86 -11.03 -12.86
CA ILE A 141 3.26 -12.07 -11.91
C ILE A 141 2.15 -13.11 -11.85
N VAL A 142 2.42 -14.35 -12.24
CA VAL A 142 1.44 -15.43 -12.15
C VAL A 142 1.18 -15.79 -10.68
N ASP A 143 -0.08 -16.02 -10.34
CA ASP A 143 -0.55 -16.34 -9.00
C ASP A 143 -0.06 -15.34 -7.92
N LYS A 144 -0.05 -14.05 -8.29
CA LYS A 144 0.31 -12.92 -7.44
C LYS A 144 -0.58 -12.83 -6.19
N LEU A 145 0.00 -13.15 -5.04
CA LEU A 145 -0.57 -12.84 -3.73
C LEU A 145 -0.42 -11.33 -3.48
N THR A 146 -1.51 -10.61 -3.19
CA THR A 146 -1.52 -9.13 -3.09
C THR A 146 -2.10 -8.67 -1.76
N ASN A 147 -1.41 -7.77 -1.06
CA ASN A 147 -1.87 -7.12 0.17
C ASN A 147 -3.16 -6.33 -0.09
N LYS A 148 -4.29 -6.81 0.42
CA LYS A 148 -5.60 -6.14 0.27
C LYS A 148 -6.57 -6.50 1.40
N ASN A 149 -7.75 -5.87 1.39
CA ASN A 149 -8.85 -6.12 2.34
C ASN A 149 -8.46 -6.03 3.84
N GLY A 150 -7.36 -5.33 4.17
CA GLY A 150 -6.83 -5.22 5.53
C GLY A 150 -5.82 -6.29 5.95
N PHE A 151 -5.41 -7.17 5.04
CA PHE A 151 -4.41 -8.20 5.30
C PHE A 151 -3.11 -7.92 4.55
N ARG A 152 -1.99 -8.18 5.23
CA ARG A 152 -0.65 -8.33 4.67
C ARG A 152 -0.37 -9.83 4.50
N TYR A 153 0.37 -10.18 3.46
CA TYR A 153 0.91 -11.52 3.29
C TYR A 153 2.44 -11.54 3.22
N SER A 154 3.03 -12.68 3.54
CA SER A 154 4.43 -13.04 3.28
C SER A 154 4.55 -14.56 3.13
N TYR A 155 5.73 -15.07 2.78
CA TYR A 155 5.94 -16.51 2.61
C TYR A 155 6.43 -17.17 3.90
N ALA A 156 6.05 -18.43 4.09
CA ALA A 156 6.37 -19.23 5.26
C ALA A 156 7.08 -20.53 4.84
N ILE A 157 7.92 -21.08 5.71
CA ILE A 157 8.30 -22.50 5.67
C ILE A 157 8.17 -23.12 7.05
N ALA A 158 7.92 -24.42 7.07
CA ALA A 158 8.12 -25.25 8.25
C ALA A 158 9.63 -25.42 8.51
N ASP A 159 10.04 -25.33 9.76
CA ASP A 159 11.43 -25.51 10.17
C ASP A 159 11.48 -26.37 11.45
N PRO A 160 11.97 -27.63 11.37
CA PRO A 160 12.04 -28.52 12.53
C PRO A 160 12.90 -28.00 13.70
N SER A 161 13.71 -26.96 13.47
CA SER A 161 14.49 -26.28 14.51
C SER A 161 13.63 -25.44 15.47
N PHE A 162 12.36 -25.19 15.11
CA PHE A 162 11.40 -24.36 15.84
C PHE A 162 10.25 -25.22 16.42
N PRO A 163 10.50 -26.03 17.47
CA PRO A 163 9.53 -26.99 17.97
C PRO A 163 8.24 -26.38 18.54
N HIS A 164 8.18 -25.11 18.93
CA HIS A 164 6.96 -24.49 19.46
C HIS A 164 6.20 -23.68 18.40
N ILE A 165 6.87 -22.83 17.62
CA ILE A 165 6.20 -22.02 16.56
C ILE A 165 6.03 -22.75 15.22
N LYS A 166 6.74 -23.87 15.01
CA LYS A 166 6.74 -24.79 13.84
C LYS A 166 7.17 -24.21 12.49
N TYR A 167 6.96 -22.92 12.28
CA TYR A 167 7.12 -22.25 11.01
C TYR A 167 7.86 -20.93 11.21
N ARG A 168 8.64 -20.53 10.21
CA ARG A 168 9.32 -19.23 10.15
C ARG A 168 9.02 -18.51 8.85
N GLN A 169 9.34 -17.21 8.76
CA GLN A 169 9.18 -16.47 7.51
C GLN A 169 10.32 -16.80 6.51
N THR A 170 10.04 -16.57 5.23
CA THR A 170 11.01 -16.58 4.12
C THR A 170 10.59 -15.55 3.07
N ASP A 171 11.51 -15.20 2.17
CA ASP A 171 11.23 -14.36 1.00
C ASP A 171 11.14 -15.21 -0.30
N VAL A 172 10.68 -14.59 -1.39
CA VAL A 172 10.60 -15.17 -2.74
C VAL A 172 11.57 -14.43 -3.69
N GLN A 173 12.13 -15.16 -4.67
CA GLN A 173 13.05 -14.60 -5.65
C GLN A 173 12.39 -13.51 -6.51
N PRO A 174 13.11 -12.43 -6.90
CA PRO A 174 14.53 -12.17 -6.65
C PRO A 174 14.91 -11.82 -5.20
N TYR A 175 16.07 -12.29 -4.74
CA TYR A 175 16.60 -12.06 -3.38
C TYR A 175 17.51 -10.83 -3.30
N HIS A 176 16.91 -9.65 -3.38
CA HIS A 176 17.56 -8.37 -3.10
C HIS A 176 16.49 -7.32 -2.76
N ALA A 177 16.91 -6.09 -2.49
CA ALA A 177 15.99 -4.96 -2.45
C ALA A 177 15.36 -4.73 -3.83
N ARG A 178 14.03 -4.77 -3.90
CA ARG A 178 13.23 -4.71 -5.14
C ARG A 178 11.86 -4.10 -4.86
N PHE A 179 11.06 -3.88 -5.90
CA PHE A 179 9.62 -3.73 -5.69
C PHE A 179 9.02 -5.04 -5.16
N SER A 180 8.21 -4.94 -4.10
CA SER A 180 7.44 -6.06 -3.58
C SER A 180 6.36 -6.45 -4.59
N PHE A 181 6.15 -7.74 -4.80
CA PHE A 181 5.02 -8.19 -5.60
C PHE A 181 3.74 -8.03 -4.76
N GLU A 182 3.85 -8.37 -3.48
CA GLU A 182 2.82 -8.42 -2.47
C GLU A 182 2.24 -7.02 -2.20
N ASP A 183 3.09 -6.01 -2.13
CA ASP A 183 2.74 -4.62 -1.80
C ASP A 183 2.54 -3.73 -3.04
N SER A 184 1.76 -4.25 -4.00
CA SER A 184 1.34 -3.55 -5.23
C SER A 184 0.09 -4.20 -5.87
N PRO A 185 -0.79 -3.45 -6.56
CA PRO A 185 -2.01 -3.99 -7.15
C PRO A 185 -1.70 -4.82 -8.41
N ALA A 186 -2.65 -5.63 -8.87
CA ALA A 186 -2.45 -6.52 -10.04
C ALA A 186 -2.08 -5.77 -11.34
N ALA A 187 -2.46 -4.50 -11.45
CA ALA A 187 -2.17 -3.61 -12.58
C ALA A 187 -0.72 -3.08 -12.66
N ILE A 188 0.13 -3.38 -11.66
CA ILE A 188 1.58 -3.15 -11.74
C ILE A 188 2.25 -4.34 -12.43
N LEU A 189 3.01 -4.03 -13.48
CA LEU A 189 3.86 -4.96 -14.22
C LEU A 189 5.33 -4.69 -13.89
N PHE A 190 6.14 -5.75 -13.82
CA PHE A 190 7.51 -5.73 -13.31
C PHE A 190 8.54 -6.13 -14.37
N SER A 191 9.77 -5.62 -14.27
CA SER A 191 10.93 -6.28 -14.90
C SER A 191 11.27 -7.62 -14.20
N LYS A 192 12.12 -8.45 -14.82
CA LYS A 192 12.47 -9.78 -14.27
C LYS A 192 13.19 -9.76 -12.92
N ASP A 193 13.94 -8.69 -12.68
CA ASP A 193 14.61 -8.38 -11.41
C ASP A 193 13.71 -7.59 -10.43
N ALA A 194 12.50 -7.23 -10.86
CA ALA A 194 11.58 -6.36 -10.12
C ALA A 194 12.21 -5.02 -9.65
N LEU A 195 13.24 -4.53 -10.37
CA LEU A 195 13.80 -3.19 -10.18
C LEU A 195 13.07 -2.11 -10.97
N ALA A 196 12.30 -2.48 -12.00
CA ALA A 196 11.48 -1.55 -12.77
C ALA A 196 9.99 -1.93 -12.73
N VAL A 197 9.14 -0.90 -12.70
CA VAL A 197 7.67 -1.02 -12.68
C VAL A 197 6.99 -0.12 -13.71
N THR A 198 5.86 -0.58 -14.22
CA THR A 198 4.93 0.20 -15.07
C THR A 198 3.49 -0.14 -14.74
N SER A 199 2.57 0.77 -15.04
CA SER A 199 1.18 0.43 -15.30
C SER A 199 0.73 0.99 -16.65
N ASN A 200 -0.21 0.31 -17.31
CA ASN A 200 -0.90 0.83 -18.51
C ASN A 200 -2.29 1.41 -18.15
N GLU A 201 -2.71 1.22 -16.91
CA GLU A 201 -4.00 1.61 -16.33
C GLU A 201 -3.96 3.03 -15.72
N PRO A 202 -4.99 3.47 -14.97
CA PRO A 202 -4.92 4.62 -14.07
C PRO A 202 -3.80 4.54 -13.01
N TRP A 203 -3.86 5.45 -12.03
CA TRP A 203 -2.80 5.60 -11.03
C TRP A 203 -2.72 4.41 -10.07
N HIS A 204 -1.65 3.64 -10.20
CA HIS A 204 -1.34 2.50 -9.35
C HIS A 204 0.05 2.68 -8.74
N THR A 205 0.25 2.24 -7.49
CA THR A 205 1.51 2.36 -6.75
C THR A 205 2.13 0.99 -6.43
N ALA A 206 3.46 0.91 -6.50
CA ALA A 206 4.24 -0.18 -5.95
C ALA A 206 5.19 0.34 -4.86
N ARG A 207 5.30 -0.41 -3.76
CA ARG A 207 6.29 -0.17 -2.69
C ARG A 207 7.45 -1.16 -2.79
N ALA A 208 8.62 -0.80 -2.28
CA ALA A 208 9.74 -1.72 -2.15
C ALA A 208 9.49 -2.81 -1.08
N ASN A 209 10.26 -3.90 -1.09
CA ASN A 209 10.30 -4.85 0.04
C ASN A 209 11.09 -4.34 1.26
N VAL A 210 11.69 -3.14 1.17
CA VAL A 210 12.53 -2.51 2.21
C VAL A 210 11.95 -1.19 2.72
N CYS A 211 12.09 -0.91 4.02
CA CYS A 211 11.63 0.32 4.67
C CYS A 211 12.68 0.98 5.56
N ALA A 212 12.64 2.32 5.59
CA ALA A 212 13.36 3.15 6.55
C ALA A 212 12.56 3.25 7.87
N ARG A 213 13.23 2.99 9.00
CA ARG A 213 12.65 3.08 10.35
C ARG A 213 13.36 4.13 11.24
N GLU A 214 14.66 4.30 11.08
CA GLU A 214 15.48 5.37 11.69
C GLU A 214 16.72 5.66 10.81
N GLY A 215 17.38 6.80 11.01
CA GLY A 215 18.60 7.17 10.28
C GLY A 215 18.36 7.65 8.83
N SER A 216 19.43 7.64 8.02
CA SER A 216 19.45 8.26 6.68
C SER A 216 19.66 7.24 5.55
N TYR A 217 18.65 7.12 4.66
CA TYR A 217 18.67 6.18 3.54
C TYR A 217 18.37 6.85 2.19
N TYR A 218 19.06 6.41 1.15
CA TYR A 218 18.93 6.91 -0.22
C TYR A 218 18.49 5.80 -1.20
N TYR A 219 17.75 6.20 -2.24
CA TYR A 219 17.53 5.41 -3.44
C TYR A 219 17.47 6.30 -4.68
N GLU A 220 17.66 5.73 -5.86
CA GLU A 220 17.52 6.41 -7.15
C GLU A 220 16.39 5.84 -7.98
N ALA A 221 15.74 6.70 -8.76
CA ALA A 221 14.67 6.37 -9.69
C ALA A 221 14.93 7.00 -11.07
N ARG A 222 15.19 6.17 -12.08
CA ARG A 222 15.41 6.54 -13.48
C ARG A 222 14.09 6.46 -14.25
N ILE A 223 13.73 7.53 -14.96
CA ILE A 223 12.47 7.57 -15.73
C ILE A 223 12.63 6.85 -17.06
N VAL A 224 12.00 5.67 -17.17
CA VAL A 224 12.01 4.80 -18.35
C VAL A 224 10.96 5.22 -19.39
N SER A 225 9.82 5.75 -18.93
CA SER A 225 8.71 6.18 -19.79
C SER A 225 7.89 7.25 -19.05
N GLY A 226 7.71 8.42 -19.66
CA GLY A 226 7.02 9.55 -19.03
C GLY A 226 6.98 10.78 -19.94
N VAL A 227 7.16 11.97 -19.36
CA VAL A 227 7.22 13.25 -20.08
C VAL A 227 8.46 13.29 -20.98
N MET A 228 8.26 13.58 -22.27
CA MET A 228 9.31 13.49 -23.29
C MET A 228 9.98 14.85 -23.55
N ASN A 229 11.20 14.82 -24.09
CA ASN A 229 11.85 16.01 -24.63
C ASN A 229 11.23 16.43 -25.98
N ASN A 230 11.07 17.74 -26.18
CA ASN A 230 10.22 18.33 -27.23
C ASN A 230 10.77 18.26 -28.68
N SER A 231 11.73 17.38 -28.97
CA SER A 231 12.55 17.40 -30.18
C SER A 231 12.01 16.60 -31.37
N SER A 232 10.95 15.80 -31.21
CA SER A 232 10.50 14.84 -32.24
C SER A 232 8.98 14.68 -32.41
N ALA A 233 8.14 15.25 -31.54
CA ALA A 233 6.69 15.11 -31.63
C ALA A 233 6.04 16.20 -32.51
N PRO A 234 5.20 15.86 -33.51
CA PRO A 234 4.37 16.86 -34.17
C PRO A 234 3.33 17.41 -33.18
N SER A 235 3.19 18.73 -33.14
CA SER A 235 2.41 19.44 -32.10
C SER A 235 0.90 19.23 -32.22
N SER A 236 0.40 18.11 -31.69
CA SER A 236 -1.03 17.83 -31.61
C SER A 236 -1.67 18.55 -30.41
N ASN A 237 -2.73 19.33 -30.68
CA ASN A 237 -3.64 19.91 -29.70
C ASN A 237 -3.04 20.76 -28.57
N ASN A 238 -2.37 21.86 -28.95
CA ASN A 238 -2.71 23.24 -28.53
C ASN A 238 -3.01 23.55 -27.04
N ASN A 239 -2.50 22.78 -26.07
CA ASN A 239 -2.88 22.86 -24.65
C ASN A 239 -1.68 22.92 -23.68
N GLY A 240 -0.54 23.45 -24.15
CA GLY A 240 0.65 23.79 -23.35
C GLY A 240 1.50 22.62 -22.80
N ASN A 241 0.90 21.44 -22.63
CA ASN A 241 1.57 20.27 -22.06
C ASN A 241 2.59 19.64 -23.03
N LEU A 242 3.68 19.13 -22.45
CA LEU A 242 4.67 18.31 -23.15
C LEU A 242 4.07 16.95 -23.57
N PRO A 243 4.52 16.36 -24.69
CA PRO A 243 4.15 14.99 -25.04
C PRO A 243 4.63 14.00 -23.97
N SER A 244 3.83 12.98 -23.67
CA SER A 244 4.08 12.04 -22.57
C SER A 244 3.65 10.63 -22.93
N ARG A 245 4.43 9.62 -22.50
CA ARG A 245 4.13 8.17 -22.70
C ARG A 245 3.32 7.56 -21.54
N GLY A 246 2.55 8.39 -20.84
CA GLY A 246 2.05 8.14 -19.49
C GLY A 246 2.70 9.08 -18.47
N HIS A 247 2.47 8.86 -17.18
CA HIS A 247 2.95 9.70 -16.09
C HIS A 247 3.45 8.90 -14.89
N VAL A 248 4.32 9.52 -14.09
CA VAL A 248 4.93 8.91 -12.91
C VAL A 248 4.96 9.84 -11.68
N ARG A 249 4.92 9.25 -10.50
CA ARG A 249 5.30 9.89 -9.23
C ARG A 249 6.30 9.03 -8.48
N LEU A 250 7.21 9.69 -7.77
CA LEU A 250 8.28 9.08 -6.97
C LEU A 250 8.16 9.59 -5.54
N GLY A 251 8.47 8.79 -4.52
CA GLY A 251 8.38 9.26 -3.14
C GLY A 251 8.60 8.19 -2.09
N PHE A 252 8.26 8.54 -0.85
CA PHE A 252 8.15 7.59 0.24
C PHE A 252 6.69 7.47 0.68
N ALA A 253 6.25 6.25 1.01
CA ALA A 253 4.92 5.99 1.55
C ALA A 253 4.98 5.00 2.71
N ARG A 254 4.10 5.19 3.70
CA ARG A 254 3.79 4.14 4.68
C ARG A 254 2.82 3.12 4.09
N ARG A 255 2.61 2.01 4.81
CA ARG A 255 1.69 0.93 4.44
C ARG A 255 0.21 1.32 4.44
N GLU A 256 -0.20 2.32 5.22
CA GLU A 256 -1.58 2.81 5.21
C GLU A 256 -1.95 3.50 3.88
N ALA A 257 -0.96 3.96 3.10
CA ALA A 257 -1.21 4.62 1.83
C ALA A 257 -1.85 3.65 0.83
N ASP A 258 -2.87 4.12 0.12
CA ASP A 258 -3.61 3.30 -0.84
C ASP A 258 -2.74 2.95 -2.07
N LEU A 259 -2.83 1.69 -2.50
CA LEU A 259 -2.07 1.11 -3.61
C LEU A 259 -2.75 1.35 -4.96
N ASP A 260 -4.09 1.47 -4.98
CA ASP A 260 -4.89 1.84 -6.16
C ASP A 260 -4.98 3.39 -6.33
N ALA A 261 -4.03 4.11 -5.73
CA ALA A 261 -3.89 5.56 -5.80
C ALA A 261 -2.41 5.98 -6.01
N ASN A 262 -2.12 7.28 -6.04
CA ASN A 262 -0.76 7.81 -6.25
C ASN A 262 -0.13 8.44 -5.00
N VAL A 263 1.19 8.28 -4.83
CA VAL A 263 1.93 8.83 -3.70
C VAL A 263 1.73 10.35 -3.60
N GLY A 264 1.50 10.83 -2.37
CA GLY A 264 1.10 12.20 -2.07
C GLY A 264 -0.42 12.48 -2.06
N VAL A 265 -1.25 11.48 -2.37
CA VAL A 265 -2.73 11.60 -2.30
C VAL A 265 -3.26 11.84 -0.89
N ASP A 266 -2.57 11.38 0.14
CA ASP A 266 -3.01 11.40 1.54
C ASP A 266 -1.90 11.95 2.48
N CYS A 267 -1.99 11.68 3.78
CA CYS A 267 -0.94 12.01 4.75
C CYS A 267 0.21 10.98 4.78
N TYR A 268 -0.01 9.78 4.27
CA TYR A 268 0.87 8.62 4.44
C TYR A 268 1.94 8.52 3.34
N GLY A 269 1.69 9.14 2.18
CA GLY A 269 2.65 9.35 1.10
C GLY A 269 3.19 10.79 1.00
N TYR A 270 4.47 10.90 0.68
CA TYR A 270 5.17 12.13 0.29
C TYR A 270 5.86 11.87 -1.05
N GLY A 271 5.58 12.67 -2.09
CA GLY A 271 6.16 12.41 -3.41
C GLY A 271 6.42 13.64 -4.25
N ILE A 272 6.99 13.41 -5.42
CA ILE A 272 7.21 14.39 -6.49
C ILE A 272 6.60 13.84 -7.79
N ARG A 273 5.97 14.70 -8.57
CA ARG A 273 5.35 14.36 -9.87
C ARG A 273 6.19 14.87 -11.04
N ASP A 274 6.16 14.12 -12.13
CA ASP A 274 6.92 14.40 -13.34
C ASP A 274 6.62 15.78 -13.96
N VAL A 275 5.34 16.08 -14.15
CA VAL A 275 4.86 17.37 -14.65
C VAL A 275 5.27 18.48 -13.67
N ASN A 276 6.07 19.42 -14.17
CA ASN A 276 6.64 20.59 -13.49
C ASN A 276 7.61 20.32 -12.34
N GLY A 277 7.82 19.08 -11.89
CA GLY A 277 8.59 18.81 -10.65
C GLY A 277 7.91 19.41 -9.41
N GLU A 278 6.58 19.33 -9.38
CA GLU A 278 5.77 19.69 -8.22
C GLU A 278 5.87 18.59 -7.15
N VAL A 279 5.98 18.99 -5.88
CA VAL A 279 5.94 18.07 -4.73
C VAL A 279 4.49 17.90 -4.27
N VAL A 280 4.15 16.72 -3.75
CA VAL A 280 2.78 16.33 -3.44
C VAL A 280 2.66 15.61 -2.10
N ASN A 281 1.78 16.14 -1.23
CA ASN A 281 1.32 15.53 0.01
C ASN A 281 -0.10 16.05 0.30
N ARG A 282 -1.01 15.23 0.86
CA ARG A 282 -2.41 15.58 1.16
C ARG A 282 -3.15 16.19 -0.04
N MET A 283 -2.98 15.61 -1.23
CA MET A 283 -3.50 16.08 -2.53
C MET A 283 -2.97 17.46 -3.01
N ARG A 284 -2.16 18.16 -2.22
CA ARG A 284 -1.67 19.50 -2.54
C ARG A 284 -0.40 19.37 -3.36
N CYS A 285 -0.41 19.92 -4.58
CA CYS A 285 0.77 20.02 -5.43
C CYS A 285 1.39 21.41 -5.23
N GLU A 286 2.67 21.47 -4.88
CA GLU A 286 3.40 22.71 -4.62
C GLU A 286 4.62 22.80 -5.54
N TYR A 287 4.89 24.00 -6.09
CA TYR A 287 6.03 24.20 -7.00
C TYR A 287 7.34 24.14 -6.22
N PHE A 288 8.21 23.20 -6.62
CA PHE A 288 9.48 22.96 -5.95
C PHE A 288 10.66 23.05 -6.93
N PHE A 289 10.62 22.33 -8.04
CA PHE A 289 11.65 22.48 -9.08
C PHE A 289 11.53 23.85 -9.80
N PRO A 290 12.65 24.46 -10.24
CA PRO A 290 12.66 25.70 -10.99
C PRO A 290 11.80 25.63 -12.27
N LYS A 291 11.19 26.75 -12.67
CA LYS A 291 10.29 26.79 -13.83
C LYS A 291 11.00 26.36 -15.12
N GLY A 292 10.63 25.17 -15.61
CA GLY A 292 11.20 24.53 -16.81
C GLY A 292 11.90 23.21 -16.51
N GLU A 293 12.34 23.00 -15.26
CA GLU A 293 13.10 21.82 -14.81
C GLU A 293 12.23 20.59 -14.50
N SER A 294 11.12 20.39 -15.22
CA SER A 294 10.30 19.17 -15.11
C SER A 294 11.13 17.90 -15.17
N ILE A 295 10.68 16.84 -14.51
CA ILE A 295 11.28 15.51 -14.67
C ILE A 295 10.88 15.00 -16.06
N ARG A 296 11.79 14.33 -16.77
CA ARG A 296 11.58 13.79 -18.12
C ARG A 296 12.17 12.39 -18.27
N GLU A 297 11.78 11.71 -19.34
CA GLU A 297 12.38 10.43 -19.75
C GLU A 297 13.90 10.55 -19.86
N GLY A 298 14.63 9.67 -19.16
CA GLY A 298 16.09 9.72 -19.01
C GLY A 298 16.62 10.41 -17.75
N ASP A 299 15.83 11.23 -17.04
CA ASP A 299 16.26 11.81 -15.75
C ASP A 299 16.41 10.72 -14.68
N VAL A 300 17.40 10.90 -13.80
CA VAL A 300 17.58 10.15 -12.55
C VAL A 300 17.22 11.06 -11.38
N ILE A 301 16.26 10.65 -10.57
CA ILE A 301 15.84 11.35 -9.36
C ILE A 301 16.36 10.58 -8.15
N GLY A 302 17.16 11.23 -7.32
CA GLY A 302 17.62 10.70 -6.05
C GLY A 302 16.71 11.13 -4.92
N LEU A 303 16.35 10.22 -4.02
CA LEU A 303 15.51 10.50 -2.86
C LEU A 303 16.21 10.03 -1.58
N LEU A 304 16.56 10.98 -0.72
CA LEU A 304 17.15 10.76 0.60
C LEU A 304 16.07 10.99 1.65
N ILE A 305 15.73 9.98 2.45
CA ILE A 305 14.96 10.15 3.68
C ILE A 305 15.92 10.21 4.87
N THR A 306 15.58 11.02 5.87
CA THR A 306 16.25 11.06 7.17
C THR A 306 15.19 11.00 8.27
N LEU A 307 15.40 10.12 9.24
CA LEU A 307 14.50 9.85 10.37
C LEU A 307 15.29 9.91 11.69
N PRO A 308 14.70 10.41 12.79
CA PRO A 308 15.34 10.35 14.10
C PRO A 308 15.49 8.89 14.59
N PRO A 309 16.32 8.64 15.60
CA PRO A 309 16.42 7.33 16.25
C PRO A 309 15.07 6.84 16.80
N LEU A 310 14.87 5.52 16.83
CA LEU A 310 13.67 4.87 17.35
C LEU A 310 13.40 5.23 18.82
N SER A 311 14.43 5.57 19.60
CA SER A 311 14.29 6.08 20.97
C SER A 311 13.57 7.43 21.05
N LEU A 312 13.93 8.39 20.20
CA LEU A 312 13.27 9.69 20.10
C LEU A 312 11.86 9.52 19.51
N HIS A 313 11.72 8.66 18.48
CA HIS A 313 10.42 8.29 17.93
C HIS A 313 9.48 7.75 19.03
N LYS A 314 9.94 6.82 19.86
CA LYS A 314 9.17 6.26 20.98
C LYS A 314 8.68 7.36 21.93
N LYS A 315 9.56 8.28 22.35
CA LYS A 315 9.15 9.45 23.16
C LYS A 315 8.07 10.30 22.49
N VAL A 316 8.14 10.50 21.17
CA VAL A 316 7.10 11.23 20.41
C VAL A 316 5.76 10.49 20.42
N VAL A 317 5.71 9.17 20.18
CA VAL A 317 4.43 8.43 20.13
C VAL A 317 3.82 8.14 21.51
N GLU A 318 4.65 8.10 22.56
CA GLU A 318 4.19 8.09 23.96
C GLU A 318 3.71 9.49 24.40
N GLY A 319 4.34 10.57 23.90
CA GLY A 319 4.02 11.96 24.24
C GLY A 319 4.90 12.52 25.36
N THR A 320 6.09 11.94 25.53
CA THR A 320 7.12 12.23 26.54
C THR A 320 8.32 12.98 25.98
N TYR A 321 8.30 13.36 24.70
CA TYR A 321 9.35 14.13 24.02
C TYR A 321 9.45 15.58 24.55
N GLU A 322 10.66 15.99 24.95
CA GLU A 322 10.95 17.34 25.45
C GLU A 322 11.98 18.07 24.59
N SER A 323 11.55 19.09 23.85
CA SER A 323 12.37 19.81 22.84
C SER A 323 13.71 20.38 23.33
N GLY A 324 13.87 20.60 24.63
CA GLY A 324 15.09 21.16 25.24
C GLY A 324 16.08 20.11 25.75
N ALA A 325 15.67 18.84 25.85
CA ALA A 325 16.50 17.72 26.28
C ALA A 325 16.75 16.75 25.12
N ASP A 326 15.72 16.48 24.31
CA ASP A 326 15.78 15.58 23.16
C ASP A 326 16.21 16.28 21.84
N GLY A 327 16.27 17.62 21.84
CA GLY A 327 16.53 18.41 20.63
C GLY A 327 18.00 18.55 20.24
N GLU A 328 18.93 18.53 21.20
CA GLU A 328 20.38 18.57 20.93
C GLU A 328 20.93 17.16 20.69
N VAL A 329 20.65 16.61 19.50
CA VAL A 329 21.24 15.35 19.02
C VAL A 329 22.74 15.54 18.80
N SER A 330 23.54 15.37 19.85
CA SER A 330 25.01 15.52 19.80
C SER A 330 25.77 14.61 20.77
N THR A 331 25.10 13.91 21.68
CA THR A 331 25.70 12.80 22.44
C THR A 331 24.70 11.67 22.64
N PRO A 332 25.04 10.41 22.29
CA PRO A 332 24.35 9.25 22.85
C PRO A 332 24.73 9.14 24.33
N SER A 333 23.96 9.78 25.21
CA SER A 333 24.01 9.46 26.64
C SER A 333 23.60 7.99 26.82
N LEU A 334 24.05 7.35 27.90
CA LEU A 334 23.78 5.93 28.17
C LEU A 334 22.35 5.68 28.69
N GLU A 335 21.39 6.50 28.24
CA GLU A 335 20.02 6.55 28.70
C GLU A 335 19.16 5.50 28.00
N THR A 336 19.10 4.32 28.61
CA THR A 336 18.11 3.26 28.36
C THR A 336 17.86 2.95 26.89
N THR A 337 18.58 1.97 26.34
CA THR A 337 18.31 1.37 25.02
C THR A 337 16.80 1.17 24.84
N SER A 338 16.20 1.95 23.95
CA SER A 338 14.76 1.99 23.77
C SER A 338 14.31 0.72 23.06
N VAL A 339 13.98 -0.31 23.85
CA VAL A 339 13.42 -1.56 23.31
C VAL A 339 12.04 -1.24 22.70
N THR A 340 11.97 -1.36 21.39
CA THR A 340 10.72 -1.46 20.64
C THR A 340 10.34 -2.93 20.58
N ASN A 341 9.17 -3.28 21.10
CA ASN A 341 8.73 -4.68 21.11
C ASN A 341 8.21 -5.07 19.72
N ILE A 342 8.68 -6.18 19.16
CA ILE A 342 8.25 -6.68 17.85
C ILE A 342 7.26 -7.83 18.10
N VAL A 343 6.02 -7.65 17.65
CA VAL A 343 4.89 -8.53 17.96
C VAL A 343 4.21 -8.92 16.64
N ARG A 344 4.53 -10.12 16.14
CA ARG A 344 4.13 -10.58 14.80
C ARG A 344 2.97 -11.57 14.89
N ASP A 345 1.76 -11.04 15.05
CA ASP A 345 0.51 -11.81 14.98
C ASP A 345 0.33 -12.41 13.58
N ARG A 346 0.72 -13.67 13.41
CA ARG A 346 0.81 -14.40 12.15
C ARG A 346 -0.10 -15.63 12.15
N ILE A 347 -0.84 -15.81 11.05
CA ILE A 347 -1.67 -16.99 10.78
C ILE A 347 -1.06 -17.74 9.59
N PRO A 348 -0.68 -19.02 9.71
CA PRO A 348 -0.16 -19.78 8.58
C PRO A 348 -1.32 -20.21 7.66
N PHE A 349 -1.10 -20.24 6.35
CA PHE A 349 -2.04 -20.79 5.37
C PHE A 349 -1.37 -21.27 4.09
N HIS A 350 -2.02 -22.19 3.38
CA HIS A 350 -1.61 -22.60 2.03
C HIS A 350 -2.32 -21.74 0.98
N TYR A 351 -1.56 -21.13 0.09
CA TYR A 351 -2.06 -20.43 -1.08
C TYR A 351 -1.66 -21.20 -2.34
N LYS A 352 -2.59 -21.98 -2.91
CA LYS A 352 -2.33 -22.88 -4.05
C LYS A 352 -1.18 -23.85 -3.74
N SER A 353 0.00 -23.63 -4.30
CA SER A 353 1.24 -24.39 -4.06
C SER A 353 2.13 -23.82 -2.96
N ASP A 354 1.94 -22.55 -2.60
CA ASP A 354 2.79 -21.85 -1.64
C ASP A 354 2.28 -22.04 -0.20
N PHE A 355 3.21 -21.97 0.74
CA PHE A 355 2.92 -21.84 2.16
C PHE A 355 3.25 -20.41 2.61
N CYS A 356 2.31 -19.77 3.30
CA CYS A 356 2.26 -18.33 3.49
C CYS A 356 1.84 -17.94 4.90
N TRP A 357 2.20 -16.72 5.30
CA TRP A 357 1.68 -16.03 6.46
C TRP A 357 0.62 -15.02 6.04
N GLN A 358 -0.46 -14.94 6.82
CA GLN A 358 -1.44 -13.87 6.83
C GLN A 358 -1.25 -13.05 8.11
N GLN A 359 -1.22 -11.73 7.98
CA GLN A 359 -1.12 -10.76 9.09
C GLN A 359 -2.16 -9.64 8.92
N SER A 360 -2.53 -8.96 10.00
CA SER A 360 -3.23 -7.67 9.90
C SER A 360 -2.31 -6.63 9.26
N ASN A 361 -2.80 -5.89 8.27
CA ASN A 361 -2.13 -4.69 7.76
C ASN A 361 -2.51 -3.46 8.61
N VAL A 362 -1.78 -2.35 8.49
CA VAL A 362 -2.17 -1.06 9.08
C VAL A 362 -3.25 -0.37 8.24
N PHE A 363 -4.06 0.49 8.87
CA PHE A 363 -5.14 1.23 8.20
C PHE A 363 -5.06 2.75 8.44
N PRO A 364 -5.48 3.59 7.46
CA PRO A 364 -5.62 5.02 7.68
C PRO A 364 -6.50 5.37 8.88
N THR A 365 -5.95 6.15 9.82
CA THR A 365 -6.68 6.74 10.94
C THR A 365 -7.73 7.74 10.44
N LYS A 366 -8.80 7.95 11.23
CA LYS A 366 -9.81 8.97 10.92
C LYS A 366 -9.19 10.37 10.94
N GLN A 367 -8.28 10.62 11.86
CA GLN A 367 -7.65 11.91 12.13
C GLN A 367 -6.81 12.38 10.95
N LEU A 368 -5.95 11.51 10.38
CA LEU A 368 -5.16 11.86 9.20
C LEU A 368 -5.98 11.86 7.90
N ARG A 369 -7.04 11.04 7.77
CA ARG A 369 -8.00 11.19 6.65
C ARG A 369 -8.70 12.55 6.70
N ASP A 370 -9.29 12.90 7.85
CA ASP A 370 -9.95 14.20 8.06
C ASP A 370 -8.96 15.35 7.78
N TYR A 371 -7.69 15.24 8.19
CA TYR A 371 -6.68 16.27 7.94
C TYR A 371 -6.27 16.40 6.47
N ALA A 372 -6.17 15.29 5.72
CA ALA A 372 -5.87 15.33 4.28
C ALA A 372 -6.96 16.07 3.49
N PHE A 373 -8.24 15.74 3.76
CA PHE A 373 -9.38 16.30 3.04
C PHE A 373 -9.87 17.67 3.56
N ASN A 374 -9.50 18.08 4.77
CA ASN A 374 -9.96 19.36 5.33
C ASN A 374 -9.16 20.55 4.76
N LEU A 375 -9.84 21.33 3.91
CA LEU A 375 -9.32 22.55 3.29
C LEU A 375 -9.40 23.82 4.19
N LYS A 376 -9.81 23.69 5.46
CA LYS A 376 -9.86 24.82 6.41
C LYS A 376 -8.49 25.12 7.01
N GLU A 377 -8.23 26.40 7.26
CA GLU A 377 -7.00 26.92 7.88
C GLU A 377 -6.74 26.37 9.29
N THR A 378 -7.79 25.93 10.01
CA THR A 378 -7.67 25.29 11.33
C THR A 378 -8.19 23.86 11.29
N PRO A 379 -7.37 22.84 11.59
CA PRO A 379 -7.82 21.45 11.67
C PRO A 379 -8.68 21.17 12.90
N THR A 380 -9.53 20.16 12.82
CA THR A 380 -10.44 19.75 13.91
C THR A 380 -9.71 19.25 15.16
N PHE A 381 -8.52 18.67 14.99
CA PHE A 381 -7.72 17.99 16.03
C PHE A 381 -6.35 18.68 16.25
N GLY A 382 -6.31 20.01 16.03
CA GLY A 382 -5.07 20.77 16.03
C GLY A 382 -4.17 20.51 14.81
N PRO A 383 -3.12 21.32 14.60
CA PRO A 383 -2.12 21.05 13.58
C PRO A 383 -1.28 19.80 13.94
N PRO A 384 -0.71 19.10 12.96
CA PRO A 384 0.37 18.16 13.22
C PRO A 384 1.56 18.86 13.86
N SER A 385 2.16 18.22 14.86
CA SER A 385 3.36 18.67 15.57
C SER A 385 3.83 17.56 16.52
N PRO A 386 5.08 17.54 17.00
CA PRO A 386 5.55 16.47 17.91
C PRO A 386 4.73 16.38 19.21
N PHE A 387 4.10 17.49 19.60
CA PHE A 387 3.32 17.66 20.83
C PHE A 387 1.79 17.50 20.65
N ASN A 388 1.30 16.94 19.53
CA ASN A 388 -0.14 16.81 19.33
C ASN A 388 -0.78 15.91 20.40
N ALA A 389 -1.70 16.49 21.19
CA ALA A 389 -2.34 15.84 22.33
C ALA A 389 -3.69 15.17 22.01
N GLU A 390 -4.20 15.31 20.78
CA GLU A 390 -5.53 14.79 20.38
C GLU A 390 -5.45 13.36 19.83
N ASP A 391 -4.42 13.03 19.02
CA ASP A 391 -4.13 11.66 18.58
C ASP A 391 -2.66 11.49 18.16
N ALA A 392 -2.05 10.35 18.48
CA ALA A 392 -0.65 10.07 18.15
C ALA A 392 -0.35 10.07 16.64
N SER A 393 -1.32 9.73 15.77
CA SER A 393 -1.14 9.78 14.31
C SER A 393 -0.99 11.20 13.76
N LEU A 394 -1.34 12.23 14.54
CA LEU A 394 -1.08 13.63 14.20
C LEU A 394 0.29 14.13 14.70
N ARG A 395 1.12 13.28 15.31
CA ARG A 395 2.46 13.69 15.74
C ARG A 395 3.46 13.62 14.60
N THR A 396 4.38 14.59 14.58
CA THR A 396 5.49 14.65 13.62
C THR A 396 6.80 14.27 14.31
N LEU A 397 7.77 13.85 13.50
CA LEU A 397 9.08 13.38 13.94
C LEU A 397 10.12 14.52 13.84
N PRO A 398 10.61 15.04 14.98
CA PRO A 398 11.63 16.09 15.05
C PRO A 398 12.83 15.80 14.15
N GLY A 399 13.17 16.75 13.28
CA GLY A 399 14.36 16.66 12.41
C GLY A 399 14.29 15.59 11.31
N SER A 400 13.16 14.90 11.15
CA SER A 400 12.93 14.04 9.98
C SER A 400 12.72 14.88 8.72
N SER A 401 13.19 14.37 7.57
CA SER A 401 13.02 15.05 6.30
C SER A 401 13.14 14.13 5.09
N ILE A 402 12.71 14.62 3.92
CA ILE A 402 13.00 14.02 2.61
C ILE A 402 13.67 15.08 1.75
N THR A 403 14.88 14.79 1.26
CA THR A 403 15.67 15.61 0.35
C THR A 403 15.68 15.00 -1.05
N ILE A 404 15.46 15.82 -2.07
CA ILE A 404 15.33 15.37 -3.47
C ILE A 404 16.48 15.91 -4.31
N TYR A 405 17.00 15.04 -5.18
CA TYR A 405 18.09 15.30 -6.12
C TYR A 405 17.61 15.05 -7.56
N LYS A 406 18.07 15.85 -8.52
CA LYS A 406 17.87 15.61 -9.96
C LYS A 406 19.23 15.49 -10.64
N ASN A 407 19.53 14.34 -11.23
CA ASN A 407 20.80 14.02 -11.88
C ASN A 407 22.02 14.36 -10.97
N GLY A 408 21.92 14.01 -9.68
CA GLY A 408 22.91 14.31 -8.63
C GLY A 408 22.87 15.72 -8.04
N VAL A 409 22.18 16.68 -8.67
CA VAL A 409 22.04 18.04 -8.13
C VAL A 409 20.99 18.07 -7.03
N LYS A 410 21.36 18.49 -5.81
CA LYS A 410 20.42 18.69 -4.69
C LYS A 410 19.44 19.81 -5.05
N MET A 411 18.16 19.46 -5.17
CA MET A 411 17.09 20.41 -5.51
C MET A 411 16.50 21.07 -4.26
N GLY A 412 16.61 20.40 -3.11
CA GLY A 412 16.20 20.90 -1.80
C GLY A 412 15.50 19.83 -0.95
N THR A 413 14.94 20.28 0.17
CA THR A 413 14.33 19.44 1.21
C THR A 413 12.87 19.87 1.38
N PRO A 414 11.95 19.42 0.48
CA PRO A 414 10.58 19.92 0.43
C PRO A 414 9.65 19.33 1.51
N PHE A 415 10.09 18.30 2.22
CA PHE A 415 9.34 17.69 3.31
C PHE A 415 10.23 17.60 4.55
N GLU A 416 9.72 18.14 5.65
CA GLU A 416 10.30 18.13 6.99
C GLU A 416 9.16 17.74 7.96
N GLU A 417 9.48 17.29 9.18
CA GLU A 417 8.49 16.93 10.20
C GLU A 417 7.49 15.87 9.71
N LEU A 418 8.02 14.71 9.28
CA LEU A 418 7.25 13.57 8.78
C LEU A 418 6.37 12.95 9.89
N TYR A 419 5.22 12.34 9.56
CA TYR A 419 4.33 11.75 10.57
C TYR A 419 4.95 10.54 11.29
N ALA A 420 4.78 10.49 12.61
CA ALA A 420 5.15 9.35 13.43
C ALA A 420 4.37 8.08 13.02
N PHE A 421 5.08 6.94 12.93
CA PHE A 421 4.53 5.65 12.49
C PHE A 421 4.74 4.46 13.46
N LEU A 422 5.54 4.57 14.52
CA LEU A 422 5.47 3.61 15.63
C LEU A 422 4.07 3.66 16.30
N PRO A 423 3.60 2.60 16.96
CA PRO A 423 2.28 2.59 17.59
C PRO A 423 2.30 3.48 18.84
N PRO A 424 1.19 4.17 19.19
CA PRO A 424 -0.15 4.10 18.59
C PRO A 424 -0.38 5.05 17.39
N ALA A 425 0.66 5.58 16.74
CA ALA A 425 0.52 6.50 15.61
C ALA A 425 0.26 5.78 14.25
N SER A 426 0.79 4.58 14.06
CA SER A 426 0.17 3.54 13.21
C SER A 426 -0.63 2.58 14.08
N ARG A 427 -1.66 1.96 13.49
CA ARG A 427 -2.49 0.95 14.15
C ARG A 427 -2.80 -0.20 13.19
N LEU A 428 -2.65 -1.44 13.64
CA LEU A 428 -3.04 -2.63 12.88
C LEU A 428 -4.56 -2.71 12.68
N ALA A 429 -4.98 -3.47 11.68
CA ALA A 429 -6.38 -3.77 11.42
C ALA A 429 -7.04 -4.48 12.61
N ASN A 430 -8.12 -3.88 13.12
CA ASN A 430 -9.09 -4.59 13.96
C ASN A 430 -9.84 -5.61 13.09
N GLY A 431 -9.24 -6.79 12.97
CA GLY A 431 -9.66 -7.92 12.12
C GLY A 431 -11.00 -8.51 12.56
N THR A 432 -12.07 -7.78 12.24
CA THR A 432 -13.43 -7.93 12.79
C THR A 432 -13.54 -7.58 14.28
N ASN A 433 -14.70 -7.05 14.70
CA ASN A 433 -14.93 -6.55 16.06
C ASN A 433 -15.13 -7.65 17.13
N ASN A 434 -14.83 -8.92 16.82
CA ASN A 434 -15.26 -10.08 17.62
C ASN A 434 -14.11 -10.96 18.15
N LEU A 435 -12.83 -10.68 17.83
CA LEU A 435 -11.70 -11.57 18.13
C LEU A 435 -10.58 -10.93 19.00
N GLY A 436 -10.87 -9.90 19.79
CA GLY A 436 -9.89 -9.31 20.73
C GLY A 436 -8.72 -8.54 20.09
N ILE A 437 -8.59 -8.54 18.76
CA ILE A 437 -7.52 -7.81 18.03
C ILE A 437 -7.55 -6.29 18.33
N GLY A 438 -8.70 -5.74 18.76
CA GLY A 438 -8.81 -4.36 19.26
C GLY A 438 -8.09 -4.07 20.59
N GLU A 439 -7.50 -5.07 21.24
CA GLU A 439 -6.51 -4.89 22.32
C GLU A 439 -5.07 -4.86 21.78
N ARG A 440 -4.86 -5.31 20.53
CA ARG A 440 -3.55 -5.50 19.89
C ARG A 440 -3.30 -4.57 18.70
N GLU A 441 -4.17 -3.56 18.48
CA GLU A 441 -4.00 -2.56 17.41
C GLU A 441 -2.67 -1.80 17.49
N ASN A 442 -2.02 -1.78 18.66
CA ASN A 442 -0.72 -1.16 18.91
C ASN A 442 0.50 -2.10 18.75
N ALA A 443 0.34 -3.29 18.16
CA ALA A 443 1.48 -4.15 17.84
C ALA A 443 2.35 -3.54 16.71
N ASP A 444 3.66 -3.75 16.81
CA ASP A 444 4.65 -3.43 15.76
C ASP A 444 5.11 -4.74 15.13
N ASP A 445 4.84 -4.95 13.84
CA ASP A 445 5.21 -6.18 13.13
C ASP A 445 6.68 -6.20 12.67
N GLY A 446 7.50 -5.26 13.15
CA GLY A 446 8.88 -5.01 12.74
C GLY A 446 8.99 -4.16 11.47
N MET A 447 7.89 -3.96 10.75
CA MET A 447 7.90 -3.50 9.35
C MET A 447 6.99 -2.28 9.12
N ILE A 448 6.69 -1.52 10.17
CA ILE A 448 6.11 -0.17 10.07
C ILE A 448 7.23 0.88 9.89
N GLY A 449 7.11 1.67 8.82
CA GLY A 449 8.13 2.63 8.39
C GLY A 449 7.80 3.26 7.05
N TYR A 450 8.77 3.98 6.48
CA TYR A 450 8.67 4.62 5.17
C TYR A 450 9.32 3.76 4.08
N TYR A 451 8.51 3.33 3.11
CA TYR A 451 8.94 2.55 1.96
C TYR A 451 9.17 3.46 0.75
N PRO A 452 10.23 3.24 -0.06
CA PRO A 452 10.29 3.74 -1.44
C PRO A 452 9.01 3.36 -2.19
N ALA A 453 8.38 4.36 -2.81
CA ALA A 453 7.10 4.22 -3.49
C ALA A 453 7.15 4.87 -4.87
N VAL A 454 6.66 4.14 -5.87
CA VAL A 454 6.53 4.64 -7.24
C VAL A 454 5.10 4.44 -7.70
N SER A 455 4.48 5.51 -8.21
CA SER A 455 3.18 5.46 -8.85
C SER A 455 3.33 5.62 -10.35
N CYS A 456 2.64 4.78 -11.12
CA CYS A 456 2.63 4.79 -12.58
C CYS A 456 1.21 5.01 -13.10
N TYR A 457 1.08 5.65 -14.26
CA TYR A 457 -0.18 5.96 -14.93
C TYR A 457 -0.03 5.89 -16.45
N GLY A 458 -0.97 5.26 -17.15
CA GLY A 458 -1.18 5.38 -18.59
C GLY A 458 0.03 5.05 -19.46
N GLY A 459 0.91 4.14 -19.00
CA GLY A 459 2.16 3.77 -19.67
C GLY A 459 3.44 4.34 -19.05
N GLY A 460 3.34 5.15 -17.99
CA GLY A 460 4.48 5.63 -17.22
C GLY A 460 5.27 4.48 -16.59
N ALA A 461 6.59 4.59 -16.58
CA ALA A 461 7.48 3.56 -16.06
C ALA A 461 8.77 4.13 -15.46
N VAL A 462 9.25 3.45 -14.43
CA VAL A 462 10.43 3.82 -13.64
C VAL A 462 11.25 2.57 -13.38
N GLU A 463 12.57 2.72 -13.40
CA GLU A 463 13.55 1.74 -12.92
C GLU A 463 14.22 2.34 -11.67
N CYS A 464 14.38 1.55 -10.61
CA CYS A 464 14.97 2.01 -9.35
C CYS A 464 16.28 1.28 -9.02
N ARG A 465 17.15 1.97 -8.29
CA ARG A 465 18.30 1.39 -7.60
C ARG A 465 18.13 1.69 -6.11
N PHE A 466 18.13 0.63 -5.32
CA PHE A 466 18.02 0.73 -3.85
C PHE A 466 19.40 0.69 -3.20
N ASP A 467 20.39 0.19 -3.91
CA ASP A 467 21.79 0.02 -3.55
C ASP A 467 22.74 0.40 -4.71
N GLY A 468 24.05 0.31 -4.45
CA GLY A 468 25.09 0.57 -5.46
C GLY A 468 25.33 -0.63 -6.40
N PRO A 469 25.86 -0.43 -7.62
CA PRO A 469 26.39 0.83 -8.14
C PRO A 469 25.30 1.78 -8.62
N TRP A 470 25.36 3.03 -8.15
CA TRP A 470 24.42 4.10 -8.49
C TRP A 470 24.51 4.54 -9.97
N TRP A 471 23.51 5.26 -10.48
CA TRP A 471 23.65 5.99 -11.75
C TRP A 471 24.37 7.33 -11.53
N VAL A 472 24.12 8.00 -10.40
CA VAL A 472 24.83 9.23 -10.00
C VAL A 472 25.35 9.12 -8.57
N GLY A 473 24.48 8.70 -7.64
CA GLY A 473 24.80 8.42 -6.25
C GLY A 473 24.51 9.56 -5.28
N PRO A 474 24.37 9.25 -3.98
CA PRO A 474 24.18 10.26 -2.94
C PRO A 474 25.51 10.98 -2.62
N PRO A 475 25.47 12.14 -1.94
CA PRO A 475 26.61 12.58 -1.14
C PRO A 475 26.92 11.52 -0.06
N SER A 476 28.18 11.46 0.40
CA SER A 476 28.62 10.45 1.38
C SER A 476 27.98 10.61 2.76
N HIS A 477 27.60 11.84 3.12
CA HIS A 477 27.01 12.20 4.41
C HIS A 477 25.89 13.23 4.20
N THR A 478 24.99 13.33 5.16
CA THR A 478 23.98 14.39 5.27
C THR A 478 24.63 15.75 5.56
N ASP A 479 23.85 16.83 5.46
CA ASP A 479 24.29 18.18 5.86
C ASP A 479 24.76 18.25 7.33
N ASN A 480 24.27 17.33 8.18
CA ASN A 480 24.60 17.23 9.60
C ASN A 480 25.83 16.33 9.88
N GLY A 481 26.39 15.68 8.87
CA GLY A 481 27.54 14.78 9.00
C GLY A 481 27.20 13.30 9.22
N GLU A 482 25.94 12.93 9.42
CA GLU A 482 25.52 11.51 9.51
C GLU A 482 25.71 10.78 8.17
N PRO A 483 26.16 9.50 8.16
CA PRO A 483 26.42 8.75 6.95
C PRO A 483 25.12 8.42 6.19
N ILE A 484 25.17 8.48 4.85
CA ILE A 484 24.03 8.10 3.99
C ILE A 484 24.21 6.67 3.50
N ARG A 485 23.19 5.84 3.74
CA ARG A 485 23.17 4.41 3.39
C ARG A 485 22.27 4.14 2.19
N GLY A 486 22.55 3.10 1.42
CA GLY A 486 21.61 2.62 0.40
C GLY A 486 20.41 1.97 1.10
N ILE A 487 19.17 2.32 0.74
CA ILE A 487 18.00 1.68 1.38
C ILE A 487 17.94 0.17 1.13
N GLY A 488 18.65 -0.33 0.12
CA GLY A 488 18.81 -1.75 -0.12
C GLY A 488 19.60 -2.50 0.97
N GLU A 489 20.39 -1.81 1.79
CA GLU A 489 21.05 -2.41 2.97
C GLU A 489 20.01 -2.97 3.96
N ARG A 490 18.83 -2.33 4.05
CA ARG A 490 17.69 -2.81 4.86
C ARG A 490 17.22 -4.22 4.46
N PHE A 491 17.52 -4.72 3.25
CA PHE A 491 17.13 -6.07 2.86
C PHE A 491 17.74 -7.12 3.79
N ASN A 492 19.05 -7.01 4.03
CA ASN A 492 19.76 -7.91 4.94
C ASN A 492 19.45 -7.59 6.41
N GLU A 493 19.33 -6.32 6.79
CA GLU A 493 18.98 -5.94 8.17
C GLU A 493 17.58 -6.46 8.57
N GLN A 494 16.57 -6.30 7.71
CA GLN A 494 15.22 -6.84 7.95
C GLN A 494 15.20 -8.37 8.05
N ILE A 495 16.01 -9.08 7.24
CA ILE A 495 16.13 -10.54 7.35
C ILE A 495 16.75 -10.94 8.69
N VAL A 496 17.74 -10.20 9.19
CA VAL A 496 18.32 -10.44 10.53
C VAL A 496 17.32 -10.12 11.64
N GLU A 497 16.61 -8.99 11.56
CA GLU A 497 15.54 -8.61 12.49
C GLU A 497 14.44 -9.69 12.57
N ASP A 498 14.02 -10.22 11.41
CA ASP A 498 12.97 -11.23 11.28
C ASP A 498 13.38 -12.62 11.80
N ILE A 499 14.63 -13.04 11.53
CA ILE A 499 15.21 -14.27 12.09
C ILE A 499 15.39 -14.17 13.61
N VAL A 500 15.87 -13.03 14.12
CA VAL A 500 16.01 -12.78 15.56
C VAL A 500 14.63 -12.77 16.22
N ALA A 501 13.62 -12.17 15.58
CA ALA A 501 12.25 -12.21 16.07
C ALA A 501 11.66 -13.64 16.05
N ASP A 502 11.96 -14.48 15.04
CA ASP A 502 11.52 -15.88 15.05
C ASP A 502 12.17 -16.69 16.20
N ILE A 503 13.43 -16.40 16.54
CA ILE A 503 14.11 -17.01 17.69
C ILE A 503 13.52 -16.52 19.03
N VAL A 504 13.16 -15.24 19.14
CA VAL A 504 12.50 -14.69 20.35
C VAL A 504 11.08 -15.26 20.50
N ASP A 505 10.30 -15.30 19.41
CA ASP A 505 8.96 -15.89 19.38
C ASP A 505 8.98 -17.35 19.87
N GLU A 506 9.99 -18.14 19.47
CA GLU A 506 10.18 -19.54 19.89
C GLU A 506 10.56 -19.69 21.37
N VAL A 507 11.38 -18.79 21.91
CA VAL A 507 11.74 -18.79 23.34
C VAL A 507 10.54 -18.36 24.20
N GLU A 508 9.75 -17.36 23.76
CA GLU A 508 8.51 -16.99 24.44
C GLU A 508 7.48 -18.13 24.36
N ALA A 509 7.30 -18.73 23.17
CA ALA A 509 6.45 -19.90 22.97
C ALA A 509 6.83 -21.09 23.86
N MET A 510 8.13 -21.36 24.04
CA MET A 510 8.64 -22.35 25.00
C MET A 510 8.29 -21.98 26.44
N CYS A 511 8.46 -20.71 26.84
CA CYS A 511 8.17 -20.28 28.22
C CYS A 511 6.66 -20.27 28.55
N VAL A 512 5.80 -19.96 27.58
CA VAL A 512 4.34 -19.84 27.79
C VAL A 512 3.60 -21.16 27.52
N TRP A 513 4.07 -22.00 26.58
CA TRP A 513 3.39 -23.24 26.17
C TRP A 513 4.23 -24.52 26.24
N GLY A 514 5.52 -24.48 26.55
CA GLY A 514 6.42 -25.66 26.53
C GLY A 514 6.11 -26.76 27.57
N GLY A 515 5.13 -26.54 28.45
CA GLY A 515 4.53 -27.58 29.30
C GLY A 515 3.25 -28.22 28.75
N VAL A 516 2.83 -27.86 27.54
CA VAL A 516 1.60 -28.33 26.87
C VAL A 516 1.98 -29.18 25.67
N ASP A 517 2.11 -30.48 25.88
CA ASP A 517 2.27 -31.46 24.79
C ASP A 517 1.17 -31.28 23.73
N GLY A 518 1.57 -31.43 22.47
CA GLY A 518 0.76 -31.01 21.33
C GLY A 518 -0.51 -31.84 21.17
N ASN A 519 -1.66 -31.16 21.26
CA ASN A 519 -2.91 -31.62 20.63
C ASN A 519 -3.24 -30.72 19.43
N VAL A 520 -3.40 -31.34 18.27
CA VAL A 520 -4.14 -30.77 17.13
C VAL A 520 -5.55 -30.41 17.61
N VAL A 521 -6.12 -29.30 17.14
CA VAL A 521 -7.46 -28.85 17.56
C VAL A 521 -8.56 -29.69 16.86
N ASN A 522 -8.63 -30.97 17.20
CA ASN A 522 -9.76 -31.84 16.90
C ASN A 522 -10.93 -31.46 17.81
N ASN A 523 -11.69 -30.43 17.41
CA ASN A 523 -12.95 -30.00 18.02
C ASN A 523 -12.91 -29.83 19.56
N ALA A 524 -11.88 -29.15 20.08
CA ALA A 524 -11.87 -28.73 21.48
C ALA A 524 -12.96 -27.67 21.73
N GLU A 525 -13.79 -27.88 22.74
CA GLU A 525 -14.75 -26.86 23.20
C GLU A 525 -14.01 -25.64 23.74
N LEU A 526 -14.61 -24.45 23.59
CA LEU A 526 -13.97 -23.17 23.85
C LEU A 526 -14.02 -22.82 25.36
N ASP A 527 -13.35 -23.62 26.19
CA ASP A 527 -13.36 -23.47 27.64
C ASP A 527 -12.78 -22.11 28.09
N GLY A 528 -13.69 -21.25 28.57
CA GLY A 528 -13.44 -19.81 28.72
C GLY A 528 -12.59 -19.42 29.92
N SER A 529 -11.27 -19.59 29.84
CA SER A 529 -10.31 -18.93 30.76
C SER A 529 -8.91 -18.65 30.18
N GLY A 530 -8.57 -19.12 28.98
CA GLY A 530 -7.27 -18.86 28.36
C GLY A 530 -7.31 -17.69 27.37
N THR A 531 -6.27 -16.84 27.36
CA THR A 531 -6.04 -15.86 26.29
C THR A 531 -5.84 -16.60 24.96
N GLY A 532 -6.72 -16.35 24.00
CA GLY A 532 -6.94 -17.24 22.85
C GLY A 532 -5.77 -17.36 21.87
N ALA A 533 -5.77 -18.46 21.10
CA ALA A 533 -4.90 -18.64 19.94
C ALA A 533 -5.24 -17.64 18.82
N VAL A 534 -4.28 -17.39 17.91
CA VAL A 534 -4.52 -16.47 16.78
C VAL A 534 -5.66 -16.99 15.92
N GLY A 535 -6.63 -16.12 15.58
CA GLY A 535 -7.55 -16.32 14.48
C GLY A 535 -8.49 -17.52 14.62
N GLY A 536 -9.64 -17.31 15.28
CA GLY A 536 -10.80 -18.18 15.06
C GLY A 536 -11.11 -18.33 13.56
N SER A 537 -11.73 -19.45 13.18
CA SER A 537 -11.91 -19.90 11.78
C SER A 537 -12.39 -18.81 10.80
N GLU A 538 -13.11 -17.81 11.28
CA GLU A 538 -13.61 -16.65 10.53
C GLU A 538 -12.51 -15.70 10.02
N VAL A 539 -11.45 -15.43 10.80
CA VAL A 539 -10.34 -14.54 10.37
C VAL A 539 -9.44 -15.23 9.35
N LEU A 540 -9.21 -16.53 9.55
CA LEU A 540 -8.64 -17.42 8.53
C LEU A 540 -9.46 -17.32 7.23
N LYS A 541 -10.76 -17.61 7.28
CA LYS A 541 -11.65 -17.58 6.11
C LYS A 541 -11.68 -16.22 5.43
N GLY A 542 -11.67 -15.12 6.20
CA GLY A 542 -11.69 -13.76 5.67
C GLY A 542 -10.44 -13.40 4.86
N GLY A 543 -9.25 -13.62 5.42
CA GLY A 543 -7.99 -13.33 4.73
C GLY A 543 -7.65 -14.34 3.65
N VAL A 544 -7.90 -15.64 3.86
CA VAL A 544 -7.73 -16.65 2.80
C VAL A 544 -8.67 -16.38 1.62
N SER A 545 -9.94 -16.02 1.86
CA SER A 545 -10.85 -15.58 0.79
C SER A 545 -10.30 -14.35 0.07
N ALA A 546 -9.82 -13.35 0.81
CA ALA A 546 -9.22 -12.15 0.22
C ALA A 546 -8.00 -12.49 -0.65
N ALA A 547 -7.13 -13.41 -0.22
CA ALA A 547 -5.97 -13.88 -1.00
C ALA A 547 -6.39 -14.57 -2.33
N TYR A 548 -7.46 -15.37 -2.30
CA TYR A 548 -8.02 -15.97 -3.52
C TYR A 548 -8.68 -14.94 -4.43
N GLU A 549 -9.44 -14.00 -3.89
CA GLU A 549 -10.01 -12.87 -4.65
C GLU A 549 -8.96 -11.97 -5.30
N SER A 550 -7.78 -11.76 -4.69
CA SER A 550 -6.73 -10.90 -5.28
C SER A 550 -6.14 -11.43 -6.59
N ALA A 551 -6.28 -12.74 -6.86
CA ALA A 551 -5.82 -13.34 -8.11
C ALA A 551 -6.92 -13.44 -9.18
N ILE A 552 -8.10 -12.87 -8.93
CA ILE A 552 -9.16 -12.71 -9.93
C ILE A 552 -9.03 -11.29 -10.50
N PRO A 553 -8.66 -11.10 -11.78
CA PRO A 553 -8.58 -9.76 -12.36
C PRO A 553 -9.97 -9.11 -12.38
N PRO A 554 -10.08 -7.78 -12.18
CA PRO A 554 -11.36 -7.10 -12.17
C PRO A 554 -12.05 -7.23 -13.53
N VAL A 555 -13.27 -7.79 -13.53
CA VAL A 555 -14.08 -7.91 -14.74
C VAL A 555 -14.49 -6.51 -15.19
N ALA A 556 -14.20 -6.16 -16.44
CA ALA A 556 -14.61 -4.88 -17.02
C ALA A 556 -16.15 -4.79 -17.06
N ASP A 557 -16.70 -3.82 -16.33
CA ASP A 557 -18.09 -3.83 -15.90
C ASP A 557 -19.08 -3.67 -17.07
N GLY A 558 -19.86 -4.73 -17.33
CA GLY A 558 -20.75 -4.86 -18.47
C GLY A 558 -22.22 -5.05 -18.07
N GLN A 559 -22.87 -3.96 -17.65
CA GLN A 559 -24.31 -3.85 -17.42
C GLN A 559 -24.93 -4.94 -16.49
N SER A 560 -24.82 -4.74 -15.19
CA SER A 560 -25.67 -5.44 -14.21
C SER A 560 -27.11 -4.91 -14.25
N GLU A 561 -28.03 -5.65 -14.89
CA GLU A 561 -29.48 -5.48 -14.64
C GLU A 561 -29.88 -6.15 -13.32
N THR A 562 -30.69 -5.46 -12.52
CA THR A 562 -31.13 -5.93 -11.21
C THR A 562 -32.28 -6.94 -11.31
N ALA A 563 -32.00 -8.22 -11.10
CA ALA A 563 -33.03 -9.25 -10.88
C ALA A 563 -33.33 -9.42 -9.38
N ALA A 564 -34.61 -9.37 -8.99
CA ALA A 564 -35.04 -9.45 -7.59
C ALA A 564 -35.35 -10.90 -7.15
N ASN A 565 -34.91 -11.28 -5.95
CA ASN A 565 -35.27 -12.55 -5.32
C ASN A 565 -36.72 -12.55 -4.80
N PRO A 566 -37.55 -13.53 -5.17
CA PRO A 566 -38.70 -13.97 -4.38
C PRO A 566 -38.26 -15.01 -3.34
N ALA A 567 -38.89 -15.01 -2.15
CA ALA A 567 -38.60 -15.98 -1.10
C ALA A 567 -39.35 -17.31 -1.31
N GLY A 568 -38.78 -18.41 -0.81
CA GLY A 568 -39.43 -19.73 -0.75
C GLY A 568 -38.92 -20.55 0.43
N ASN A 569 -39.83 -20.97 1.31
CA ASN A 569 -39.50 -21.84 2.46
C ASN A 569 -39.40 -23.31 2.04
N GLY A 570 -38.54 -24.07 2.73
CA GLY A 570 -38.49 -25.53 2.64
C GLY A 570 -37.63 -26.16 3.74
N ASN A 571 -38.25 -26.54 4.86
CA ASN A 571 -37.62 -27.45 5.83
C ASN A 571 -37.75 -28.89 5.33
N GLU A 572 -36.69 -29.69 5.44
CA GLU A 572 -36.77 -31.01 6.08
C GLU A 572 -35.37 -31.49 6.52
N ALA A 573 -35.31 -32.52 7.37
CA ALA A 573 -34.09 -32.95 8.04
C ALA A 573 -33.73 -34.41 7.71
N GLY A 574 -32.43 -34.72 7.64
CA GLY A 574 -31.89 -36.05 7.44
C GLY A 574 -30.52 -36.18 8.13
N SER A 575 -30.22 -37.36 8.67
CA SER A 575 -29.14 -37.57 9.65
C SER A 575 -27.83 -38.12 9.07
N VAL A 576 -26.74 -37.85 9.81
CA VAL A 576 -25.36 -38.34 9.62
C VAL A 576 -25.25 -39.87 9.63
N MET A 577 -24.33 -40.44 8.84
CA MET A 577 -23.51 -41.61 9.19
C MET A 577 -22.28 -41.73 8.28
N ASP A 578 -21.12 -42.10 8.85
CA ASP A 578 -19.87 -42.38 8.15
C ASP A 578 -19.84 -43.75 7.46
N LEU A 579 -18.87 -43.98 6.56
CA LEU A 579 -17.94 -45.13 6.62
C LEU A 579 -16.81 -45.04 5.57
N ASP A 580 -15.68 -45.67 5.91
CA ASP A 580 -14.37 -45.62 5.22
C ASP A 580 -14.26 -46.68 4.07
N PRO A 581 -13.34 -46.57 3.08
CA PRO A 581 -13.46 -47.29 1.81
C PRO A 581 -12.83 -48.70 1.80
N GLY A 582 -13.46 -49.61 1.06
CA GLY A 582 -13.00 -50.99 0.86
C GLY A 582 -12.04 -51.18 -0.31
N GLN A 583 -11.12 -52.15 -0.16
CA GLN A 583 -10.09 -52.55 -1.12
C GLN A 583 -10.65 -53.03 -2.47
N THR A 584 -9.89 -52.80 -3.55
CA THR A 584 -9.84 -53.73 -4.70
C THR A 584 -8.39 -53.96 -5.15
N THR A 585 -8.02 -55.23 -5.30
CA THR A 585 -6.73 -55.71 -5.81
C THR A 585 -6.99 -56.82 -6.82
N LEU A 586 -6.37 -56.80 -8.01
CA LEU A 586 -6.28 -57.98 -8.89
C LEU A 586 -5.21 -57.81 -9.99
N GLU A 587 -4.05 -58.41 -9.73
CA GLU A 587 -3.16 -59.21 -10.60
C GLU A 587 -2.76 -58.74 -12.03
N ASP A 588 -1.45 -58.48 -12.14
CA ASP A 588 -0.46 -58.76 -13.21
C ASP A 588 -0.86 -59.27 -14.61
N THR A 589 -0.07 -58.80 -15.60
CA THR A 589 0.50 -59.69 -16.63
C THR A 589 1.83 -59.12 -17.19
N THR A 590 2.73 -60.00 -17.64
CA THR A 590 4.19 -59.75 -17.80
C THR A 590 4.67 -59.50 -19.24
N SER A 591 5.72 -58.68 -19.45
CA SER A 591 7.04 -59.10 -20.06
C SER A 591 8.01 -57.97 -20.51
N ALA A 592 9.30 -58.15 -20.17
CA ALA A 592 10.54 -57.85 -20.92
C ALA A 592 11.05 -56.41 -21.25
N ASP A 593 12.28 -56.13 -20.76
CA ASP A 593 13.48 -55.48 -21.38
C ASP A 593 13.41 -54.28 -22.35
N ALA A 594 14.38 -53.34 -22.45
CA ALA A 594 15.55 -52.84 -21.67
C ALA A 594 16.25 -51.74 -22.55
N PRO A 595 17.36 -51.05 -22.17
CA PRO A 595 17.94 -50.70 -20.86
C PRO A 595 18.06 -49.15 -20.65
N VAL A 596 18.72 -48.72 -19.56
CA VAL A 596 19.01 -47.29 -19.22
C VAL A 596 20.49 -46.96 -19.46
N PRO A 597 20.86 -45.75 -19.94
CA PRO A 597 22.27 -45.30 -20.03
C PRO A 597 22.79 -44.71 -18.71
N GLU A 598 24.02 -45.06 -18.33
CA GLU A 598 24.73 -44.52 -17.15
C GLU A 598 25.35 -43.13 -17.43
N ALA A 599 25.55 -42.34 -16.36
CA ALA A 599 26.30 -41.09 -16.38
C ALA A 599 27.70 -41.26 -15.73
N PRO A 600 28.77 -40.71 -16.32
CA PRO A 600 30.13 -40.97 -15.85
C PRO A 600 30.53 -40.12 -14.63
N GLN A 601 31.26 -40.73 -13.68
CA GLN A 601 32.00 -40.04 -12.63
C GLN A 601 33.40 -39.66 -13.12
N THR A 602 33.94 -38.50 -12.71
CA THR A 602 35.41 -38.28 -12.72
C THR A 602 35.86 -37.18 -11.75
N THR A 603 36.59 -37.61 -10.71
CA THR A 603 37.70 -36.92 -10.03
C THR A 603 37.67 -35.40 -9.75
N ILE A 604 37.66 -35.05 -8.47
CA ILE A 604 38.19 -33.79 -7.93
C ILE A 604 39.71 -33.97 -7.67
N PRO A 605 40.59 -33.01 -8.00
CA PRO A 605 42.00 -33.04 -7.62
C PRO A 605 42.26 -32.34 -6.26
N ASP A 606 43.18 -32.89 -5.46
CA ASP A 606 43.69 -32.23 -4.26
C ASP A 606 44.45 -30.93 -4.58
N VAL A 607 44.34 -29.94 -3.70
CA VAL A 607 45.22 -28.76 -3.67
C VAL A 607 45.92 -28.72 -2.32
N SER A 608 47.25 -28.87 -2.34
CA SER A 608 48.11 -28.87 -1.17
C SER A 608 48.15 -27.51 -0.47
N THR A 609 48.05 -27.49 0.85
CA THR A 609 48.47 -26.36 1.68
C THR A 609 49.98 -26.10 1.52
N GLY A 610 50.36 -24.83 1.42
CA GLY A 610 51.75 -24.39 1.43
C GLY A 610 51.87 -23.09 2.22
N ASP A 611 52.54 -23.14 3.36
CA ASP A 611 52.91 -21.94 4.11
C ASP A 611 53.91 -21.10 3.31
N GLY A 612 53.76 -19.78 3.38
CA GLY A 612 54.63 -18.80 2.72
C GLY A 612 54.84 -17.61 3.65
N ASP A 613 56.01 -17.56 4.27
CA ASP A 613 56.33 -16.61 5.34
C ASP A 613 56.61 -15.18 4.85
N VAL A 614 56.62 -14.25 5.80
CA VAL A 614 56.79 -12.80 5.58
C VAL A 614 58.24 -12.43 5.23
N GLU A 615 58.44 -11.53 4.27
CA GLU A 615 59.55 -10.56 4.33
C GLU A 615 59.18 -9.20 3.71
N MET A 616 59.90 -8.13 4.08
CA MET A 616 59.54 -6.73 3.79
C MET A 616 60.36 -6.11 2.65
N SER A 617 59.74 -5.18 1.90
CA SER A 617 60.39 -4.09 1.16
C SER A 617 59.39 -2.96 0.89
#